data_AF-A0A6B3H5C1-F1
#
_entry.id   AF-A0A6B3H5C1-F1
#
_cell.length_a   1.000
_cell.length_b   1.000
_cell.length_c   1.000
_cell.angle_alpha   90.00
_cell.angle_beta   90.00
_cell.angle_gamma   90.00
#
_symmetry.space_group_name_H-M   'P 1'
#
loop_
_entity.id
_entity.type
_entity.pdbx_description
1 polymer ?
#
loop_
_entity_poly.entity_id
_entity_poly.type
_entity_poly.pdbx_seq_one_letter_code
_entity_poly.pdbx_strand_id
1 'polypeptide(L)'
;DLPVDRPRPAVQTHNGASEFFVLDDALSARVHALARTHGVTPFMVLLSAYYLLLHRYSGQDHIVVGSPVTGRTRQDFASVYGYFVNPLP
;
A
#
# COMPACT_ATOMS: atom_id res chain seq x y z
N ASP A 1 3.90 15.33 -11.59
CA ASP A 1 2.89 15.46 -10.51
C ASP A 1 1.75 14.52 -10.84
N LEU A 2 1.05 13.97 -9.85
CA LEU A 2 -0.05 13.03 -10.12
C LEU A 2 -1.24 13.78 -10.72
N PRO A 3 -1.88 13.28 -11.80
CA PRO A 3 -3.05 13.93 -12.36
C PRO A 3 -4.20 13.95 -11.34
N VAL A 4 -4.79 15.12 -11.15
CA VAL A 4 -5.93 15.34 -10.24
C VAL A 4 -7.09 15.97 -10.99
N ASP A 5 -8.32 15.56 -10.63
CA ASP A 5 -9.54 16.09 -11.27
C ASP A 5 -9.90 17.50 -10.79
N ARG A 6 -9.42 17.90 -9.60
CA ARG A 6 -9.72 19.18 -8.96
C ARG A 6 -8.50 19.75 -8.23
N PRO A 7 -8.36 21.08 -8.14
CA PRO A 7 -7.28 21.71 -7.39
C PRO A 7 -7.36 21.34 -5.89
N ARG A 8 -6.19 21.21 -5.25
CA ARG A 8 -6.09 20.92 -3.82
C ARG A 8 -6.61 22.12 -2.99
N PRO A 9 -7.57 21.92 -2.06
CA PRO A 9 -8.01 22.99 -1.16
C PRO A 9 -6.91 23.37 -0.15
N ALA A 10 -6.92 24.61 0.33
CA ALA A 10 -5.94 25.09 1.31
C ALA A 10 -6.04 24.38 2.68
N VAL A 11 -7.24 23.89 3.02
CA VAL A 11 -7.50 23.14 4.26
C VAL A 11 -8.06 21.77 3.87
N GLN A 12 -7.47 20.72 4.44
CA GLN A 12 -7.88 19.34 4.19
C GLN A 12 -9.27 19.05 4.77
N THR A 13 -10.17 18.53 3.94
CA THR A 13 -11.57 18.26 4.31
C THR A 13 -11.79 16.85 4.88
N HIS A 14 -10.85 15.92 4.67
CA HIS A 14 -10.95 14.49 5.03
C HIS A 14 -12.08 13.72 4.33
N ASN A 15 -12.79 14.33 3.37
CA ASN A 15 -13.80 13.64 2.57
C ASN A 15 -13.13 12.64 1.62
N GLY A 16 -13.60 11.39 1.63
CA GLY A 16 -13.11 10.32 0.77
C GLY A 16 -14.21 9.34 0.37
N ALA A 17 -13.92 8.51 -0.62
CA ALA A 17 -14.75 7.39 -1.05
C ALA A 17 -13.88 6.12 -1.13
N SER A 18 -14.48 4.95 -1.29
CA SER A 18 -13.78 3.68 -1.45
C SER A 18 -14.29 2.95 -2.69
N GLU A 19 -13.35 2.57 -3.55
CA GLU A 19 -13.62 1.72 -4.72
C GLU A 19 -12.95 0.37 -4.50
N PHE A 20 -13.73 -0.70 -4.65
CA PHE A 20 -13.28 -2.06 -4.40
C PHE A 20 -13.14 -2.82 -5.71
N PHE A 21 -12.03 -3.54 -5.84
CA PHE A 21 -11.82 -4.50 -6.91
C PHE A 21 -11.17 -5.76 -6.34
N VAL A 22 -11.28 -6.85 -7.08
CA VAL A 22 -10.70 -8.14 -6.73
C VAL A 22 -9.79 -8.62 -7.85
N LEU A 23 -8.69 -9.26 -7.48
CA LEU A 23 -7.88 -10.02 -8.42
C LEU A 23 -8.53 -11.39 -8.60
N ASP A 24 -8.67 -11.85 -9.84
CA ASP A 24 -9.13 -13.21 -10.07
C ASP A 24 -8.12 -14.25 -9.54
N ASP A 25 -8.56 -15.50 -9.45
CA ASP A 25 -7.75 -16.60 -8.89
C ASP A 25 -6.46 -16.82 -9.69
N ALA A 26 -6.53 -16.68 -11.01
CA ALA A 26 -5.39 -16.90 -11.89
C ALA A 26 -4.31 -15.83 -11.67
N LEU A 27 -4.69 -14.56 -11.56
CA LEU A 27 -3.79 -13.45 -11.30
C LEU A 27 -3.23 -13.52 -9.87
N SER A 28 -4.07 -13.86 -8.89
CA SER A 28 -3.65 -14.07 -7.51
C SER A 28 -2.58 -15.17 -7.41
N ALA A 29 -2.81 -16.32 -8.08
CA ALA A 29 -1.85 -17.41 -8.13
C ALA A 29 -0.52 -16.99 -8.77
N ARG A 30 -0.55 -16.17 -9.82
CA ARG A 30 0.64 -15.62 -10.48
C ARG A 30 1.42 -14.66 -9.59
N VAL A 31 0.74 -13.81 -8.81
CA VAL A 31 1.40 -12.94 -7.82
C VAL A 31 2.14 -13.78 -6.77
N HIS A 32 1.48 -14.82 -6.24
CA HIS A 32 2.12 -15.72 -5.29
C HIS A 32 3.30 -16.48 -5.90
N ALA A 33 3.19 -16.94 -7.14
CA ALA A 33 4.28 -17.59 -7.84
C ALA A 33 5.48 -16.65 -8.04
N LEU A 34 5.24 -15.41 -8.48
CA LEU A 34 6.28 -14.41 -8.66
C LEU A 34 6.99 -14.09 -7.33
N ALA A 35 6.22 -13.93 -6.25
CA ALA A 35 6.77 -13.72 -4.92
C ALA A 35 7.72 -14.86 -4.50
N ARG A 36 7.30 -16.12 -4.72
CA ARG A 36 8.15 -17.30 -4.45
C ARG A 36 9.41 -17.33 -5.31
N THR A 37 9.28 -17.07 -6.61
CA THR A 37 10.43 -17.09 -7.55
C THR A 37 11.52 -16.09 -7.15
N HIS A 38 11.13 -14.93 -6.63
CA HIS A 38 12.07 -13.89 -6.20
C HIS A 38 12.42 -13.91 -4.71
N GLY A 39 11.88 -14.87 -3.93
CA GLY A 39 12.13 -14.94 -2.49
C GLY A 39 11.57 -13.75 -1.69
N VAL A 40 10.52 -13.10 -2.19
CA VAL A 40 9.88 -11.93 -1.58
C VAL A 40 8.45 -12.25 -1.14
N THR A 41 7.81 -11.31 -0.45
CA THR A 41 6.40 -11.47 -0.05
C THR A 41 5.44 -11.00 -1.15
N PRO A 42 4.20 -11.52 -1.20
CA PRO A 42 3.16 -10.98 -2.09
C PRO A 42 2.91 -9.48 -1.86
N PHE A 43 3.04 -9.02 -0.60
CA PHE A 43 2.99 -7.60 -0.26
C PHE A 43 4.04 -6.79 -1.04
N MET A 44 5.29 -7.23 -1.08
CA MET A 44 6.36 -6.56 -1.83
C MET A 44 6.03 -6.51 -3.33
N VAL A 45 5.51 -7.60 -3.91
CA VAL A 45 5.12 -7.64 -5.33
C VAL A 45 4.03 -6.61 -5.63
N LEU A 46 2.96 -6.57 -4.82
CA LEU A 46 1.86 -5.63 -5.01
C LEU A 46 2.30 -4.17 -4.76
N LEU A 47 3.15 -3.95 -3.75
CA LEU A 47 3.72 -2.63 -3.48
C LEU A 47 4.58 -2.15 -4.64
N SER A 48 5.42 -3.01 -5.22
CA SER A 48 6.19 -2.68 -6.43
C SER A 48 5.30 -2.36 -7.63
N ALA A 49 4.22 -3.12 -7.84
CA ALA A 49 3.24 -2.84 -8.89
C ALA A 49 2.57 -1.48 -8.67
N TYR A 50 2.29 -1.11 -7.42
CA TYR A 50 1.74 0.20 -7.07
C TYR A 50 2.73 1.34 -7.34
N TYR A 51 4.01 1.19 -6.99
CA TYR A 51 5.05 2.14 -7.35
C TYR A 51 5.17 2.34 -8.87
N LEU A 52 5.14 1.25 -9.65
CA LEU A 52 5.16 1.32 -11.12
C LEU A 52 3.95 2.06 -11.68
N LEU A 53 2.76 1.85 -11.10
CA LEU A 53 1.55 2.56 -11.48
C LEU A 53 1.68 4.06 -11.20
N LEU A 54 2.14 4.43 -10.01
CA LEU A 54 2.33 5.83 -9.62
C LEU A 54 3.41 6.52 -10.48
N HIS A 55 4.51 5.83 -10.77
CA HIS A 55 5.55 6.32 -11.67
C HIS A 55 4.97 6.59 -13.06
N ARG A 56 4.20 5.64 -13.61
CA ARG A 56 3.57 5.79 -14.94
C ARG A 56 2.61 6.99 -15.00
N TYR A 57 1.88 7.29 -13.94
CA TYR A 57 0.96 8.43 -13.92
C TYR A 57 1.63 9.77 -13.64
N SER A 58 2.65 9.80 -12.77
CA SER A 58 3.24 11.04 -12.28
C SER A 58 4.53 11.45 -13.00
N GLY A 59 5.21 10.50 -13.66
CA GLY A 59 6.54 10.64 -14.23
C GLY A 59 7.67 10.77 -13.21
N GLN A 60 7.40 10.50 -11.92
CA GLN A 60 8.37 10.70 -10.84
C GLN A 60 9.16 9.44 -10.53
N ASP A 61 10.46 9.59 -10.32
CA ASP A 61 11.35 8.50 -9.89
C ASP A 61 11.40 8.34 -8.35
N HIS A 62 11.12 9.43 -7.63
CA HIS A 62 11.14 9.47 -6.18
C HIS A 62 9.72 9.55 -5.64
N ILE A 63 9.22 8.44 -5.11
CA ILE A 63 7.85 8.29 -4.61
C ILE A 63 7.91 7.74 -3.18
N VAL A 64 7.10 8.30 -2.29
CA VAL A 64 6.97 7.86 -0.89
C VAL A 64 5.59 7.24 -0.69
N VAL A 65 5.52 6.05 -0.10
CA VAL A 65 4.27 5.31 0.11
C VAL A 65 4.22 4.78 1.53
N GLY A 66 3.34 5.38 2.33
CA GLY A 66 3.14 4.95 3.71
C GLY A 66 2.54 3.53 3.80
N SER A 67 3.13 2.68 4.64
CA SER A 67 2.60 1.36 4.97
C SER A 67 2.42 1.20 6.49
N PRO A 68 1.22 0.87 6.98
CA PRO A 68 1.02 0.62 8.41
C PRO A 68 1.64 -0.72 8.81
N VAL A 69 2.44 -0.74 9.88
CA VAL A 69 2.86 -1.97 10.55
C VAL A 69 2.13 -2.14 11.87
N THR A 70 1.88 -3.39 12.27
CA THR A 70 1.06 -3.73 13.45
C THR A 70 1.65 -3.24 14.78
N GLY A 71 2.97 -3.04 14.86
CA GLY A 71 3.68 -2.56 16.06
C GLY A 71 3.61 -3.49 17.28
N ARG A 72 3.06 -4.70 17.14
CA ARG A 72 2.93 -5.71 18.20
C ARG A 72 4.05 -6.75 18.10
N THR A 73 5.31 -6.32 18.21
CA THR A 73 6.47 -7.19 18.07
C THR A 73 6.79 -8.01 19.32
N ARG A 74 6.32 -7.58 20.50
CA ARG A 74 6.46 -8.33 21.76
C ARG A 74 5.19 -9.13 22.08
N GLN A 75 5.38 -10.37 22.52
CA GLN A 75 4.29 -11.29 22.86
C GLN A 75 3.39 -10.76 23.97
N ASP A 76 3.93 -10.00 24.92
CA ASP A 76 3.18 -9.38 26.03
C ASP A 76 2.06 -8.43 25.56
N PHE A 77 2.19 -7.89 24.34
CA PHE A 77 1.22 -6.96 23.76
C PHE A 77 0.25 -7.61 22.76
N ALA A 78 0.36 -8.92 22.54
CA ALA A 78 -0.46 -9.61 21.55
C ALA A 78 -1.97 -9.52 21.88
N SER A 79 -2.33 -9.63 23.16
CA SER A 79 -3.71 -9.62 23.66
C SER A 79 -4.17 -8.28 24.23
N VAL A 80 -3.37 -7.22 24.10
CA VAL A 80 -3.69 -5.90 24.67
C VAL A 80 -4.58 -5.11 23.70
N TYR A 81 -5.66 -4.55 24.20
CA TYR A 81 -6.48 -3.58 23.48
C TYR A 81 -5.82 -2.20 23.54
N GLY A 82 -5.57 -1.59 22.38
CA GLY A 82 -4.88 -0.30 22.28
C GLY A 82 -4.37 0.00 20.87
N TYR A 83 -3.90 1.23 20.65
CA TYR A 83 -3.32 1.67 19.39
C TYR A 83 -1.82 1.36 19.33
N PHE A 84 -1.43 0.46 18.43
CA PHE A 84 -0.04 0.04 18.23
C PHE A 84 0.44 0.24 16.79
N VAL A 85 -0.45 0.69 15.88
CA VAL A 85 -0.11 0.84 14.47
C VAL A 85 0.95 1.93 14.33
N ASN A 86 2.03 1.60 13.63
CA ASN A 86 3.08 2.54 13.31
C ASN A 86 3.18 2.66 11.77
N PRO A 87 2.94 3.84 11.18
CA PRO A 87 3.17 4.03 9.75
C PRO A 87 4.67 4.11 9.45
N LEU A 88 5.13 3.34 8.46
CA LEU A 88 6.46 3.49 7.85
C LEU A 88 6.31 4.24 6.52
N PRO A 89 7.14 5.26 6.22
CA PRO A 89 7.10 5.99 4.96
C PRO A 89 7.64 5.19 3.78
#